data_AF-A0A381ZZH3-F1
#
_entry.id   AF-A0A381ZZH3-F1
#
_cell.length_a   1.000
_cell.length_b   1.000
_cell.length_c   1.000
_cell.angle_alpha   90.00
_cell.angle_beta   90.00
_cell.angle_gamma   90.00
#
_symmetry.space_group_name_H-M   'P 1'
#
loop_
_entity.id
_entity.type
_entity.pdbx_description
1 polymer ?
#
loop_
_entity_poly.entity_id
_entity_poly.type
_entity_poly.pdbx_seq_one_letter_code
_entity_poly.pdbx_strand_id
1 'polypeptide(L)'
;MAQRTTVHSGTSVPSLKIRTEPLDAGLLEDLRDHLLAGETHYTTRPGVLELRQQLARRITITGGPEYDAERETIITAGEGEALFATLLGLGLSEGSRVSADDDGGRHSKLFAILGIQVVQPADVKMGPPPLEYSELVTEKAAAGTTDDDEVLRKPMVGDTSYQADEKTKCIVNVGSLAFGNSTFGWPAVGPHTVVVGNFDGLAGISSFRLGYVVGPENLVKKIMTWKQAFSICTAAPSQRAAIWTLDQKGCCRQ
;
A
#
# COMPACT_ATOMS: atom_id res chain seq x y z
N MET A 1 6.63 17.86 18.31
CA MET A 1 6.71 16.41 18.57
C MET A 1 6.00 16.13 19.89
N ALA A 2 4.85 15.45 19.88
CA ALA A 2 4.18 15.07 21.12
C ALA A 2 4.64 13.67 21.57
N GLN A 3 5.21 13.57 22.76
CA GLN A 3 5.68 12.30 23.32
C GLN A 3 4.59 11.76 24.25
N ARG A 4 3.98 10.61 23.91
CA ARG A 4 2.98 9.97 24.77
C ARG A 4 3.62 8.79 25.49
N THR A 5 3.86 8.95 26.79
CA THR A 5 4.34 7.86 27.67
C THR A 5 3.14 7.15 28.26
N THR A 6 2.84 5.93 27.81
CA THR A 6 1.85 5.08 28.45
C THR A 6 2.52 4.36 29.63
N VAL A 7 2.24 4.80 30.85
CA VAL A 7 2.62 4.05 32.06
C VAL A 7 1.50 3.07 32.35
N HIS A 8 1.70 1.79 32.04
CA HIS A 8 0.86 0.72 32.58
C HIS A 8 1.48 0.23 33.88
N SER A 9 0.65 0.14 34.92
CA SER A 9 1.02 -0.18 36.30
C SER A 9 1.95 -1.39 36.39
N GLY A 10 3.18 -1.16 36.83
CA GLY A 10 4.08 -2.21 37.35
C GLY A 10 4.94 -2.96 36.35
N THR A 11 4.81 -2.76 35.03
CA THR A 11 5.73 -3.33 34.04
C THR A 11 6.41 -2.20 33.26
N SER A 12 7.74 -2.12 33.36
CA SER A 12 8.57 -1.21 32.58
C SER A 12 8.52 -1.63 31.11
N VAL A 13 7.48 -1.20 30.38
CA VAL A 13 7.45 -1.29 28.91
C VAL A 13 8.35 -0.17 28.38
N PRO A 14 9.34 -0.48 27.51
CA PRO A 14 10.16 0.55 26.88
C PRO A 14 9.28 1.63 26.25
N SER A 15 9.60 2.91 26.48
CA SER A 15 8.82 4.01 25.92
C SER A 15 8.86 3.94 24.39
N LEU A 16 7.70 3.67 23.77
CA LEU A 16 7.58 3.67 22.33
C LEU A 16 7.60 5.13 21.84
N LYS A 17 8.68 5.54 21.17
CA LYS A 17 8.75 6.85 20.51
C LYS A 17 7.91 6.81 19.24
N ILE A 18 6.66 7.23 19.35
CA ILE A 18 5.77 7.38 18.20
C ILE A 18 5.99 8.79 17.63
N ARG A 19 6.33 8.91 16.33
CA ARG A 19 6.25 10.19 15.63
C ARG A 19 4.78 10.60 15.58
N THR A 20 4.44 11.65 16.32
CA THR A 20 3.14 12.30 16.23
C THR A 20 3.33 13.63 15.51
N GLU A 21 2.94 13.64 14.25
CA GLU A 21 2.68 14.89 13.54
C GLU A 21 1.23 15.28 13.88
N PRO A 22 0.99 16.48 14.43
CA PRO A 22 -0.39 16.95 14.58
C PRO A 22 -1.05 16.99 13.21
N LEU A 23 -2.34 16.67 13.16
CA LEU A 23 -3.12 16.85 11.94
C LEU A 23 -3.13 18.33 11.58
N ASP A 24 -3.03 18.60 10.28
CA ASP A 24 -3.15 19.96 9.77
C ASP A 24 -4.50 20.56 10.19
N ALA A 25 -4.50 21.83 10.60
CA ALA A 25 -5.72 22.49 11.06
C ALA A 25 -6.79 22.55 9.96
N GLY A 26 -6.39 22.79 8.70
CA GLY A 26 -7.29 22.80 7.56
C GLY A 26 -7.85 21.41 7.27
N LEU A 27 -7.06 20.34 7.47
CA LEU A 27 -7.57 18.96 7.38
C LEU A 27 -8.62 18.67 8.46
N LEU A 28 -8.37 19.11 9.69
CA LEU A 28 -9.32 18.93 10.79
C LEU A 28 -10.64 19.67 10.54
N GLU A 29 -10.58 20.89 10.03
CA GLU A 29 -11.75 21.69 9.66
C GLU A 29 -12.52 21.01 8.52
N ASP A 30 -11.83 20.60 7.44
CA ASP A 30 -12.43 19.90 6.31
C ASP A 30 -13.14 18.60 6.74
N LEU A 31 -12.46 17.75 7.52
CA LEU A 31 -13.06 16.53 8.05
C LEU A 31 -14.26 16.80 8.94
N ARG A 32 -14.19 17.82 9.82
CA ARG A 32 -15.32 18.20 10.67
C ARG A 32 -16.52 18.60 9.83
N ASP A 33 -16.31 19.41 8.79
CA ASP A 33 -17.39 19.93 7.96
C ASP A 33 -18.07 18.80 7.16
N HIS A 34 -17.29 17.86 6.58
CA HIS A 34 -17.83 16.66 5.92
C HIS A 34 -18.61 15.75 6.88
N LEU A 35 -18.11 15.55 8.11
CA LEU A 35 -18.80 14.77 9.14
C LEU A 35 -20.12 15.42 9.57
N LEU A 36 -20.13 16.74 9.77
CA LEU A 36 -21.34 17.49 10.13
C LEU A 36 -22.36 17.53 8.98
N ALA A 37 -21.90 17.47 7.73
CA ALA A 37 -22.76 17.34 6.55
C ALA A 37 -23.39 15.94 6.40
N GLY A 38 -23.03 14.97 7.25
CA GLY A 38 -23.60 13.62 7.23
C GLY A 38 -22.93 12.68 6.22
N GLU A 39 -21.70 12.99 5.77
CA GLU A 39 -20.90 12.13 4.89
C GLU A 39 -20.26 10.97 5.66
N THR A 40 -21.07 10.26 6.44
CA THR A 40 -20.71 9.14 7.29
C THR A 40 -21.19 7.80 6.71
N HIS A 41 -21.81 7.83 5.54
CA HIS A 41 -22.37 6.67 4.85
C HIS A 41 -21.29 5.84 4.14
N TYR A 42 -21.69 4.65 3.67
CA TYR A 42 -20.82 3.81 2.86
C TYR A 42 -20.32 4.55 1.62
N THR A 43 -19.02 4.43 1.35
CA THR A 43 -18.45 4.88 0.09
C THR A 43 -18.77 3.90 -1.03
N THR A 44 -18.56 4.30 -2.28
CA THR A 44 -18.57 3.36 -3.40
C THR A 44 -17.61 2.21 -3.11
N ARG A 45 -18.00 0.97 -3.41
CA ARG A 45 -17.28 -0.23 -2.97
C ARG A 45 -15.78 -0.20 -3.30
N PRO A 46 -15.34 0.16 -4.53
CA PRO A 46 -13.91 0.26 -4.85
C PRO A 46 -13.18 1.42 -4.15
N GLY A 47 -13.87 2.27 -3.40
CA GLY A 47 -13.41 3.57 -2.91
C GLY A 47 -14.00 4.73 -3.72
N VAL A 48 -13.92 5.93 -3.14
CA VAL A 48 -14.38 7.19 -3.73
C VAL A 48 -13.69 7.41 -5.08
N LEU A 49 -14.46 7.74 -6.12
CA LEU A 49 -13.96 7.90 -7.49
C LEU A 49 -12.86 8.97 -7.58
N GLU A 50 -13.06 10.10 -6.92
CA GLU A 50 -12.09 11.20 -6.85
C GLU A 50 -10.72 10.73 -6.35
N LEU A 51 -10.67 9.98 -5.25
CA LEU A 51 -9.43 9.44 -4.69
C LEU A 51 -8.77 8.45 -5.66
N ARG A 52 -9.55 7.59 -6.31
CA ARG A 52 -9.05 6.64 -7.33
C ARG A 52 -8.44 7.35 -8.53
N GLN A 53 -9.07 8.43 -8.99
CA GLN A 53 -8.54 9.27 -10.07
C GLN A 53 -7.23 9.97 -9.66
N GLN A 54 -7.16 10.50 -8.43
CA GLN A 54 -5.94 11.12 -7.91
C GLN A 54 -4.81 10.08 -7.74
N LEU A 55 -5.12 8.87 -7.27
CA LEU A 55 -4.18 7.75 -7.19
C LEU A 55 -3.62 7.39 -8.58
N ALA A 56 -4.49 7.14 -9.56
CA ALA A 56 -4.07 6.80 -10.93
C ALA A 56 -3.15 7.88 -11.52
N ARG A 57 -3.54 9.16 -11.40
CA ARG A 57 -2.69 10.29 -11.83
C ARG A 57 -1.35 10.32 -11.11
N ARG A 58 -1.35 10.09 -9.79
CA ARG A 58 -0.12 10.12 -8.99
C ARG A 58 0.85 9.04 -9.46
N ILE A 59 0.37 7.82 -9.69
CA ILE A 59 1.18 6.72 -10.21
C ILE A 59 1.86 7.15 -11.51
N THR A 60 1.08 7.66 -12.47
CA THR A 60 1.60 8.13 -13.77
C THR A 60 2.64 9.24 -13.62
N ILE A 61 2.38 10.28 -12.81
CA ILE A 61 3.32 11.41 -12.62
C ILE A 61 4.63 10.96 -11.95
N THR A 62 4.57 9.92 -11.10
CA THR A 62 5.77 9.36 -10.48
C THR A 62 6.54 8.38 -11.37
N GLY A 63 6.13 8.22 -12.64
CA GLY A 63 6.80 7.36 -13.62
C GLY A 63 6.24 5.94 -13.71
N GLY A 64 5.09 5.68 -13.11
CA GLY A 64 4.41 4.39 -13.15
C GLY A 64 3.46 4.25 -14.35
N PRO A 65 2.87 3.07 -14.53
CA PRO A 65 1.87 2.81 -15.58
C PRO A 65 0.59 3.64 -15.39
N GLU A 66 -0.14 3.84 -16.48
CA GLU A 66 -1.49 4.40 -16.44
C GLU A 66 -2.52 3.30 -16.10
N TYR A 67 -3.45 3.61 -15.21
CA TYR A 67 -4.53 2.72 -14.79
C TYR A 67 -5.89 3.42 -14.89
N ASP A 68 -6.91 2.69 -15.32
CA ASP A 68 -8.29 3.15 -15.31
C ASP A 68 -8.82 3.24 -13.87
N ALA A 69 -9.17 4.45 -13.42
CA ALA A 69 -9.64 4.67 -12.07
C ALA A 69 -10.88 3.83 -11.73
N GLU A 70 -11.81 3.58 -12.65
CA GLU A 70 -13.05 2.85 -12.41
C GLU A 70 -12.90 1.33 -12.40
N ARG A 71 -11.98 0.80 -13.21
CA ARG A 71 -11.88 -0.63 -13.52
C ARG A 71 -10.66 -1.30 -12.94
N GLU A 72 -9.60 -0.53 -12.71
CA GLU A 72 -8.26 -1.03 -12.42
C GLU A 72 -7.72 -0.55 -11.07
N THR A 73 -8.54 0.11 -10.25
CA THR A 73 -8.11 0.61 -8.94
C THR A 73 -9.09 0.29 -7.82
N ILE A 74 -8.57 -0.02 -6.63
CA ILE A 74 -9.33 -0.27 -5.39
C ILE A 74 -8.64 0.47 -4.25
N ILE A 75 -9.42 1.13 -3.39
CA ILE A 75 -8.97 1.70 -2.12
C ILE A 75 -9.25 0.73 -0.98
N THR A 76 -8.27 0.51 -0.12
CA THR A 76 -8.33 -0.43 1.01
C THR A 76 -8.05 0.22 2.36
N ALA A 77 -8.43 -0.47 3.43
CA ALA A 77 -8.14 -0.14 4.82
C ALA A 77 -6.68 -0.51 5.16
N GLY A 78 -5.76 0.21 4.53
CA GLY A 78 -4.32 -0.03 4.62
C GLY A 78 -3.81 -1.10 3.67
N GLU A 79 -2.49 -1.16 3.57
CA GLU A 79 -1.79 -2.10 2.69
C GLU A 79 -2.00 -3.57 3.07
N GLY A 80 -2.10 -3.87 4.36
CA GLY A 80 -2.33 -5.24 4.82
C GLY A 80 -3.61 -5.83 4.25
N GLU A 81 -4.69 -5.04 4.17
CA GLU A 81 -5.92 -5.45 3.48
C GLU A 81 -5.70 -5.56 1.96
N ALA A 82 -4.95 -4.63 1.35
CA ALA A 82 -4.64 -4.67 -0.08
C ALA A 82 -3.93 -5.98 -0.45
N LEU A 83 -2.88 -6.34 0.28
CA LEU A 83 -2.14 -7.58 0.06
C LEU A 83 -3.02 -8.80 0.34
N PHE A 84 -3.77 -8.80 1.45
CA PHE A 84 -4.61 -9.95 1.82
C PHE A 84 -5.71 -10.24 0.79
N ALA A 85 -6.44 -9.20 0.36
CA ALA A 85 -7.44 -9.33 -0.69
C ALA A 85 -6.79 -9.75 -2.02
N THR A 86 -5.58 -9.28 -2.31
CA THR A 86 -4.84 -9.66 -3.51
C THR A 86 -4.47 -11.14 -3.51
N LEU A 87 -3.87 -11.65 -2.42
CA LEU A 87 -3.50 -13.06 -2.30
C LEU A 87 -4.70 -13.98 -2.54
N LEU A 88 -5.83 -13.70 -1.91
CA LEU A 88 -7.05 -14.49 -2.08
C LEU A 88 -7.70 -14.32 -3.46
N GLY A 89 -7.72 -13.10 -4.01
CA GLY A 89 -8.21 -12.83 -5.37
C GLY A 89 -7.41 -13.52 -6.46
N LEU A 90 -6.11 -13.72 -6.21
CA LEU A 90 -5.23 -14.47 -7.10
C LEU A 90 -5.31 -16.00 -6.89
N GLY A 91 -6.04 -16.45 -5.87
CA GLY A 91 -6.29 -17.87 -5.58
C GLY A 91 -5.20 -18.54 -4.75
N LEU A 92 -4.45 -17.78 -3.95
CA LEU A 92 -3.38 -18.30 -3.12
C LEU A 92 -3.96 -18.81 -1.80
N SER A 93 -3.60 -20.04 -1.46
CA SER A 93 -4.08 -20.76 -0.28
C SER A 93 -2.99 -21.64 0.31
N GLU A 94 -3.34 -22.44 1.32
CA GLU A 94 -2.43 -23.40 1.94
C GLU A 94 -1.70 -24.26 0.89
N GLY A 95 -0.38 -24.38 1.03
CA GLY A 95 0.50 -25.10 0.10
C GLY A 95 0.92 -24.32 -1.14
N SER A 96 0.39 -23.10 -1.35
CA SER A 96 0.88 -22.21 -2.40
C SER A 96 2.30 -21.74 -2.10
N ARG A 97 3.09 -21.50 -3.16
CA ARG A 97 4.46 -21.00 -3.07
C ARG A 97 4.53 -19.58 -3.63
N VAL A 98 5.18 -18.70 -2.88
CA VAL A 98 5.47 -17.33 -3.28
C VAL A 98 6.97 -17.16 -3.29
N SER A 99 7.52 -16.62 -4.38
CA SER A 99 8.92 -16.24 -4.37
C SER A 99 9.10 -14.78 -3.98
N ALA A 100 10.01 -14.53 -3.04
CA ALA A 100 10.37 -13.20 -2.57
C ALA A 100 11.85 -13.17 -2.20
N ASP A 101 12.48 -11.99 -2.30
CA ASP A 101 13.90 -11.79 -1.97
C ASP A 101 14.20 -11.94 -0.46
N ASP A 102 13.16 -11.90 0.39
CA ASP A 102 13.24 -12.06 1.85
C ASP A 102 12.26 -13.14 2.37
N ASP A 103 12.01 -13.18 3.68
CA ASP A 103 11.06 -14.11 4.32
C ASP A 103 9.58 -13.65 4.24
N GLY A 104 9.26 -12.76 3.29
CA GLY A 104 7.95 -12.14 3.12
C GLY A 104 7.83 -10.77 3.80
N GLY A 105 8.97 -10.17 4.15
CA GLY A 105 9.10 -8.85 4.76
C GLY A 105 8.16 -8.63 5.94
N ARG A 106 7.52 -7.45 5.97
CA ARG A 106 6.54 -7.10 7.03
C ARG A 106 5.26 -7.95 6.98
N HIS A 107 5.07 -8.73 5.91
CA HIS A 107 3.89 -9.55 5.66
C HIS A 107 4.12 -11.05 5.90
N SER A 108 5.29 -11.45 6.41
CA SER A 108 5.62 -12.85 6.72
C SER A 108 4.53 -13.57 7.54
N LYS A 109 3.91 -12.88 8.50
CA LYS A 109 2.79 -13.41 9.29
C LYS A 109 1.50 -13.61 8.48
N LEU A 110 1.25 -12.77 7.49
CA LEU A 110 0.11 -12.93 6.59
C LEU A 110 0.27 -14.19 5.74
N PHE A 111 1.46 -14.40 5.16
CA PHE A 111 1.78 -15.62 4.43
C PHE A 111 1.64 -16.86 5.31
N ALA A 112 2.14 -16.81 6.54
CA ALA A 112 2.04 -17.91 7.50
C ALA A 112 0.58 -18.28 7.83
N ILE A 113 -0.29 -17.28 8.06
CA ILE A 113 -1.72 -17.52 8.35
C ILE A 113 -2.44 -18.17 7.15
N LEU A 114 -2.03 -17.82 5.93
CA LEU A 114 -2.58 -18.41 4.70
C LEU A 114 -1.96 -19.77 4.34
N GLY A 115 -1.00 -20.27 5.12
CA GLY A 115 -0.26 -21.50 4.80
C GLY A 115 0.56 -21.39 3.51
N ILE A 116 0.95 -20.16 3.13
CA ILE A 116 1.75 -19.87 1.95
C ILE A 116 3.24 -20.04 2.31
N GLN A 117 3.95 -20.80 1.49
CA GLN A 117 5.39 -21.00 1.62
C GLN A 117 6.14 -19.91 0.85
N VAL A 118 6.87 -19.06 1.57
CA VAL A 118 7.80 -18.11 0.96
C VAL A 118 9.10 -18.84 0.62
N VAL A 119 9.54 -18.75 -0.62
CA VAL A 119 10.76 -19.40 -1.13
C VAL A 119 11.68 -18.37 -1.77
N GLN A 120 12.98 -18.52 -1.57
CA GLN A 120 13.96 -17.66 -2.21
C GLN A 120 14.00 -17.93 -3.72
N PRO A 121 14.20 -16.91 -4.59
CA PRO A 121 14.25 -17.09 -6.05
C PRO A 121 15.26 -18.17 -6.48
N ALA A 122 16.41 -18.26 -5.80
CA ALA A 122 17.45 -19.26 -6.04
C ALA A 122 17.02 -20.71 -5.74
N ASP A 123 16.04 -20.91 -4.86
CA ASP A 123 15.53 -22.22 -4.46
C ASP A 123 14.40 -22.73 -5.36
N VAL A 124 13.99 -21.91 -6.33
CA VAL A 124 13.01 -22.27 -7.35
C VAL A 124 13.68 -23.12 -8.44
N LYS A 125 14.19 -24.29 -8.07
CA LYS A 125 14.85 -25.24 -9.00
C LYS A 125 13.90 -25.85 -10.06
N MET A 126 12.60 -25.53 -10.05
CA MET A 126 11.61 -26.01 -11.02
C MET A 126 10.66 -24.89 -11.42
N GLY A 127 10.79 -24.40 -12.66
CA GLY A 127 9.90 -23.40 -13.27
C GLY A 127 9.82 -22.07 -12.50
N PRO A 128 9.33 -20.99 -13.10
CA PRO A 128 8.99 -19.81 -12.32
C PRO A 128 7.92 -20.17 -11.28
N PRO A 129 7.98 -19.58 -10.06
CA PRO A 129 6.98 -19.80 -9.03
C PRO A 129 5.62 -19.30 -9.53
N PRO A 130 4.47 -19.90 -9.15
CA PRO A 130 3.18 -19.48 -9.67
C PRO A 130 2.80 -18.03 -9.29
N LEU A 131 3.43 -17.49 -8.23
CA LEU A 131 3.31 -16.09 -7.80
C LEU A 131 4.68 -15.55 -7.37
N GLU A 132 5.07 -14.42 -7.94
CA GLU A 132 6.20 -13.61 -7.47
C GLU A 132 5.70 -12.48 -6.59
N TYR A 133 6.36 -12.24 -5.47
CA TYR A 133 6.10 -11.13 -4.56
C TYR A 133 7.39 -10.33 -4.40
N SER A 134 7.32 -9.04 -4.69
CA SER A 134 8.40 -8.10 -4.44
C SER A 134 7.90 -7.00 -3.53
N GLU A 135 8.61 -6.75 -2.42
CA GLU A 135 8.36 -5.61 -1.54
C GLU A 135 9.49 -4.60 -1.73
N LEU A 136 9.15 -3.43 -2.29
CA LEU A 136 10.10 -2.34 -2.38
C LEU A 136 10.29 -1.74 -1.00
N VAL A 137 11.53 -1.75 -0.53
CA VAL A 137 11.89 -1.31 0.80
C VAL A 137 11.50 0.15 1.00
N THR A 138 10.51 0.38 1.86
CA THR A 138 10.29 1.67 2.52
C THR A 138 11.12 1.68 3.80
N GLU A 139 12.01 2.65 3.98
CA GLU A 139 12.72 2.85 5.25
C GLU A 139 11.73 3.11 6.39
N LYS A 140 11.20 2.04 6.99
CA LYS A 140 10.65 1.99 8.36
C LYS A 140 10.18 0.58 8.73
N ALA A 141 11.15 -0.26 9.07
CA ALA A 141 10.95 -1.38 10.00
C ALA A 141 12.22 -1.67 10.81
N ALA A 142 12.87 -0.64 11.34
CA ALA A 142 13.68 -0.78 12.54
C ALA A 142 13.14 0.21 13.56
N ALA A 143 12.46 -0.31 14.58
CA ALA A 143 12.21 0.45 15.79
C ALA A 143 13.57 0.78 16.42
N GLY A 144 14.07 1.99 16.12
CA GLY A 144 15.26 2.56 16.73
C GLY A 144 16.54 2.36 15.94
N THR A 145 16.90 3.33 15.12
CA THR A 145 18.22 3.98 15.12
C THR A 145 18.11 5.29 14.36
N THR A 146 18.67 6.34 14.94
CA THR A 146 18.83 7.67 14.36
C THR A 146 19.94 7.66 13.31
N ASP A 147 19.60 7.77 12.03
CA ASP A 147 20.22 8.66 11.04
C ASP A 147 19.49 8.44 9.70
N ASP A 148 18.64 9.40 9.33
CA ASP A 148 17.51 9.24 8.38
C ASP A 148 17.80 9.78 6.96
N ASP A 149 19.02 10.17 6.59
CA ASP A 149 19.23 10.97 5.36
C ASP A 149 20.25 10.43 4.33
N GLU A 150 20.89 9.28 4.53
CA GLU A 150 21.98 8.84 3.63
C GLU A 150 21.60 7.78 2.58
N VAL A 151 20.49 7.04 2.74
CA VAL A 151 20.19 5.85 1.90
C VAL A 151 19.15 6.10 0.79
N LEU A 152 18.47 7.25 0.79
CA LEU A 152 17.66 7.74 -0.35
C LEU A 152 18.48 8.02 -1.63
N ARG A 153 19.81 7.87 -1.59
CA ARG A 153 20.76 8.11 -2.69
C ARG A 153 21.33 6.85 -3.35
N LYS A 154 20.77 5.66 -3.13
CA LYS A 154 20.95 4.62 -4.16
C LYS A 154 19.88 4.83 -5.20
N PRO A 155 20.19 5.45 -6.35
CA PRO A 155 19.32 5.25 -7.49
C PRO A 155 19.29 3.74 -7.69
N MET A 156 18.10 3.15 -7.79
CA MET A 156 17.98 1.88 -8.50
C MET A 156 18.31 2.17 -9.97
N VAL A 157 19.60 2.41 -10.26
CA VAL A 157 20.19 2.06 -11.54
C VAL A 157 20.43 0.56 -11.42
N GLY A 158 19.37 -0.18 -11.60
CA GLY A 158 19.36 -1.61 -11.53
C GLY A 158 18.18 -2.03 -12.37
N ASP A 159 18.51 -2.56 -13.53
CA ASP A 159 17.81 -3.50 -14.39
C ASP A 159 17.03 -4.60 -13.62
N THR A 160 16.18 -4.27 -12.63
CA THR A 160 15.16 -5.20 -12.12
C THR A 160 14.03 -5.28 -13.14
N SER A 161 14.42 -5.77 -14.32
CA SER A 161 13.53 -6.41 -15.26
C SER A 161 13.01 -7.68 -14.59
N TYR A 162 11.97 -7.54 -13.77
CA TYR A 162 11.08 -8.66 -13.53
C TYR A 162 10.47 -9.00 -14.88
N GLN A 163 11.08 -9.96 -15.57
CA GLN A 163 10.50 -10.57 -16.74
C GLN A 163 9.35 -11.45 -16.23
N ALA A 164 8.22 -10.82 -15.93
CA ALA A 164 6.97 -11.53 -15.71
C ALA A 164 6.72 -12.35 -16.99
N ASP A 165 6.99 -13.65 -16.93
CA ASP A 165 6.60 -14.55 -17.99
C ASP A 165 5.07 -14.50 -18.14
N GLU A 166 4.55 -14.84 -19.34
CA GLU A 166 3.12 -14.76 -19.64
C GLU A 166 2.22 -15.68 -18.77
N LYS A 167 2.78 -16.49 -17.86
CA LYS A 167 2.06 -17.44 -17.00
C LYS A 167 2.19 -17.14 -15.50
N THR A 168 3.13 -16.29 -15.10
CA THR A 168 3.40 -15.97 -13.70
C THR A 168 2.69 -14.69 -13.28
N LYS A 169 1.91 -14.77 -12.21
CA LYS A 169 1.33 -13.58 -11.58
C LYS A 169 2.40 -12.92 -10.72
N CYS A 170 2.37 -11.60 -10.64
CA CYS A 170 3.29 -10.83 -9.83
C CYS A 170 2.51 -9.88 -8.90
N ILE A 171 2.95 -9.78 -7.65
CA ILE A 171 2.54 -8.73 -6.72
C ILE A 171 3.75 -7.85 -6.45
N VAL A 172 3.62 -6.57 -6.78
CA VAL A 172 4.60 -5.55 -6.41
C VAL A 172 4.02 -4.72 -5.28
N ASN A 173 4.62 -4.79 -4.11
CA ASN A 173 4.31 -3.91 -3.00
C ASN A 173 5.25 -2.70 -3.01
N VAL A 174 4.72 -1.53 -3.36
CA VAL A 174 5.50 -0.27 -3.42
C VAL A 174 5.45 0.52 -2.10
N GLY A 175 4.78 0.02 -1.07
CA GLY A 175 4.66 0.73 0.20
C GLY A 175 4.10 2.15 0.06
N SER A 176 4.78 3.10 0.70
CA SER A 176 4.47 4.53 0.63
C SER A 176 5.15 5.26 -0.53
N LEU A 177 5.96 4.57 -1.35
CA LEU A 177 6.85 5.20 -2.34
C LEU A 177 6.08 6.03 -3.38
N ALA A 178 4.89 5.59 -3.80
CA ALA A 178 4.03 6.34 -4.72
C ALA A 178 3.67 7.74 -4.21
N PHE A 179 3.66 7.98 -2.90
CA PHE A 179 3.32 9.27 -2.29
C PHE A 179 4.51 9.95 -1.59
N GLY A 180 5.71 9.39 -1.73
CA GLY A 180 6.95 9.96 -1.20
C GLY A 180 7.45 11.20 -1.95
N ASN A 181 8.53 11.79 -1.44
CA ASN A 181 9.15 13.01 -2.00
C ASN A 181 10.15 12.72 -3.12
N SER A 182 10.56 11.47 -3.31
CA SER A 182 11.45 11.03 -4.38
C SER A 182 10.68 10.26 -5.45
N THR A 183 11.03 10.47 -6.72
CA THR A 183 10.73 9.51 -7.78
C THR A 183 11.52 8.24 -7.51
N PHE A 184 10.81 7.13 -7.25
CA PHE A 184 11.40 5.80 -7.19
C PHE A 184 11.32 5.15 -8.57
N GLY A 185 12.24 4.23 -8.86
CA GLY A 185 12.16 3.44 -10.08
C GLY A 185 10.95 2.51 -10.01
N TRP A 186 9.93 2.76 -10.82
CA TRP A 186 8.81 1.84 -10.95
C TRP A 186 9.29 0.52 -11.55
N PRO A 187 8.92 -0.63 -10.96
CA PRO A 187 9.24 -1.91 -11.55
C PRO A 187 8.46 -2.10 -12.85
N ALA A 188 8.99 -2.94 -13.75
CA ALA A 188 8.27 -3.34 -14.94
C ALA A 188 6.95 -4.00 -14.54
N VAL A 189 5.83 -3.46 -15.03
CA VAL A 189 4.50 -4.04 -14.83
C VAL A 189 4.02 -4.71 -16.11
N GLY A 190 3.53 -5.95 -15.99
CA GLY A 190 2.98 -6.72 -17.09
C GLY A 190 1.46 -6.95 -16.96
N PRO A 191 0.84 -7.66 -17.91
CA PRO A 191 -0.60 -7.98 -17.91
C PRO A 191 -1.02 -8.93 -16.76
N HIS A 192 -0.06 -9.40 -15.96
CA HIS A 192 -0.28 -10.27 -14.79
C HIS A 192 0.28 -9.69 -13.49
N THR A 193 0.61 -8.40 -13.48
CA THR A 193 1.15 -7.70 -12.31
C THR A 193 0.05 -6.93 -11.59
N VAL A 194 -0.06 -7.13 -10.28
CA VAL A 194 -0.85 -6.31 -9.36
C VAL A 194 0.10 -5.48 -8.52
N VAL A 195 -0.16 -4.19 -8.42
CA VAL A 195 0.58 -3.31 -7.53
C VAL A 195 -0.25 -3.04 -6.29
N VAL A 196 0.34 -3.19 -5.12
CA VAL A 196 -0.23 -2.81 -3.83
C VAL A 196 0.62 -1.73 -3.18
N GLY A 197 -0.01 -0.88 -2.38
CA GLY A 197 0.71 0.14 -1.62
C GLY A 197 -0.18 0.86 -0.61
N ASN A 198 0.34 1.96 -0.08
CA ASN A 198 -0.34 2.77 0.91
C ASN A 198 -0.13 4.27 0.72
N PHE A 199 -0.91 5.04 1.47
CA PHE A 199 -0.88 6.50 1.46
C PHE A 199 -0.02 7.08 2.59
N ASP A 200 0.79 6.26 3.29
CA ASP A 200 1.56 6.72 4.46
C ASP A 200 2.70 7.70 4.09
N GLY A 201 2.97 7.90 2.79
CA GLY A 201 3.86 8.96 2.27
C GLY A 201 3.22 10.36 2.27
N LEU A 202 1.90 10.43 2.45
CA LEU A 202 1.18 11.69 2.67
C LEU A 202 1.33 12.13 4.14
N ALA A 203 1.75 13.38 4.33
CA ALA A 203 2.04 13.92 5.66
C ALA A 203 0.80 13.92 6.56
N GLY A 204 0.97 13.56 7.82
CA GLY A 204 -0.08 13.60 8.84
C GLY A 204 -1.18 12.53 8.76
N ILE A 205 -1.31 11.74 7.68
CA ILE A 205 -2.48 10.86 7.50
C ILE A 205 -2.23 9.36 7.65
N SER A 206 -1.03 8.92 8.06
CA SER A 206 -0.71 7.49 8.20
C SER A 206 -1.61 6.71 9.16
N SER A 207 -2.18 7.39 10.15
CA SER A 207 -3.14 6.83 11.11
C SER A 207 -4.54 6.61 10.54
N PHE A 208 -4.86 7.18 9.36
CA PHE A 208 -6.15 6.99 8.69
C PHE A 208 -6.24 5.66 7.94
N ARG A 209 -5.15 4.90 7.87
CA ARG A 209 -5.08 3.51 7.37
C ARG A 209 -5.70 3.37 5.98
N LEU A 210 -5.03 3.95 4.99
CA LEU A 210 -5.38 3.79 3.59
C LEU A 210 -4.33 2.99 2.83
N GLY A 211 -4.82 2.05 2.03
CA GLY A 211 -4.06 1.28 1.08
C GLY A 211 -4.72 1.34 -0.29
N TYR A 212 -4.06 0.77 -1.27
CA TYR A 212 -4.64 0.60 -2.59
C TYR A 212 -4.15 -0.66 -3.27
N VAL A 213 -4.94 -1.10 -4.24
CA VAL A 213 -4.60 -2.09 -5.24
C VAL A 213 -4.81 -1.46 -6.61
N VAL A 214 -3.83 -1.60 -7.50
CA VAL A 214 -3.99 -1.26 -8.92
C VAL A 214 -3.49 -2.41 -9.79
N GLY A 215 -4.10 -2.60 -10.96
CA GLY A 215 -3.69 -3.66 -11.87
C GLY A 215 -4.73 -3.97 -12.94
N PRO A 216 -4.47 -4.96 -13.79
CA PRO A 216 -5.36 -5.37 -14.87
C PRO A 216 -6.78 -5.66 -14.37
N GLU A 217 -7.79 -5.15 -15.08
CA GLU A 217 -9.21 -5.25 -14.69
C GLU A 217 -9.65 -6.69 -14.35
N ASN A 218 -9.18 -7.68 -15.10
CA ASN A 218 -9.52 -9.09 -14.89
C ASN A 218 -9.00 -9.64 -13.55
N LEU A 219 -7.90 -9.09 -13.02
CA LEU A 219 -7.36 -9.42 -11.70
C LEU A 219 -8.06 -8.58 -10.63
N VAL A 220 -8.18 -7.27 -10.85
CA VAL A 220 -8.85 -6.34 -9.92
C VAL A 220 -10.27 -6.78 -9.60
N LYS A 221 -11.04 -7.27 -10.59
CA LYS A 221 -12.38 -7.85 -10.35
C LYS A 221 -12.38 -9.01 -9.36
N LYS A 222 -11.39 -9.90 -9.41
CA LYS A 222 -11.26 -11.04 -8.48
C LYS A 222 -10.81 -10.60 -7.10
N ILE A 223 -9.99 -9.57 -7.01
CA ILE A 223 -9.55 -8.99 -5.74
C ILE A 223 -10.73 -8.27 -5.08
N MET A 224 -11.55 -7.59 -5.87
CA MET A 224 -12.71 -6.85 -5.39
C MET A 224 -13.74 -7.73 -4.69
N THR A 225 -13.93 -8.99 -5.11
CA THR A 225 -14.86 -9.91 -4.42
C THR A 225 -14.43 -10.17 -2.99
N TRP A 226 -13.12 -10.27 -2.73
CA TRP A 226 -12.57 -10.47 -1.39
C TRP A 226 -12.56 -9.18 -0.57
N LYS A 227 -12.21 -8.05 -1.18
CA LYS A 227 -12.34 -6.73 -0.54
C LYS A 227 -13.75 -6.49 0.00
N GLN A 228 -14.77 -6.83 -0.80
CA GLN A 228 -16.17 -6.71 -0.38
C GLN A 228 -16.52 -7.64 0.78
N ALA A 229 -15.96 -8.85 0.80
CA ALA A 229 -16.19 -9.81 1.87
C ALA A 229 -15.58 -9.36 3.22
N PHE A 230 -14.47 -8.61 3.21
CA PHE A 230 -13.79 -8.21 4.45
C PHE A 230 -14.31 -6.93 5.08
N SER A 231 -14.42 -5.87 4.30
CA SER A 231 -14.74 -4.55 4.85
C SER A 231 -15.83 -3.82 4.08
N ILE A 232 -16.32 -4.39 2.96
CA ILE A 232 -17.34 -3.82 2.05
C ILE A 232 -16.85 -2.53 1.37
N CYS A 233 -16.47 -1.52 2.14
CA CYS A 233 -15.94 -0.25 1.71
C CYS A 233 -14.89 0.27 2.71
N THR A 234 -14.04 1.18 2.25
CA THR A 234 -13.05 1.84 3.10
C THR A 234 -13.67 3.07 3.76
N ALA A 235 -13.25 3.41 4.98
CA ALA A 235 -13.84 4.50 5.77
C ALA A 235 -13.86 5.84 5.00
N ALA A 236 -15.02 6.48 4.93
CA ALA A 236 -15.19 7.76 4.22
C ALA A 236 -14.25 8.87 4.75
N PRO A 237 -14.11 9.07 6.09
CA PRO A 237 -13.23 10.11 6.62
C PRO A 237 -11.76 9.89 6.25
N SER A 238 -11.31 8.63 6.20
CA SER A 238 -9.96 8.31 5.76
C SER A 238 -9.72 8.70 4.32
N GLN A 239 -10.64 8.34 3.43
CA GLN A 239 -10.54 8.68 2.01
C GLN A 239 -10.58 10.19 1.80
N ARG A 240 -11.41 10.92 2.56
CA ARG A 240 -11.45 12.39 2.52
C ARG A 240 -10.13 13.00 2.96
N ALA A 241 -9.50 12.48 4.02
CA ALA A 241 -8.20 12.97 4.46
C ALA A 241 -7.14 12.85 3.36
N ALA A 242 -7.10 11.72 2.63
CA ALA A 242 -6.18 11.58 1.51
C ALA A 242 -6.48 12.55 0.35
N ILE A 243 -7.75 12.71 -0.02
CA ILE A 243 -8.17 13.67 -1.06
C ILE A 243 -7.69 15.07 -0.71
N TRP A 244 -7.98 15.53 0.50
CA TRP A 244 -7.56 16.84 0.98
C TRP A 244 -6.04 17.01 0.92
N THR A 245 -5.27 16.03 1.42
CA THR A 245 -3.80 16.13 1.42
C THR A 245 -3.20 16.14 0.01
N LEU A 246 -3.81 15.41 -0.93
CA LEU A 246 -3.37 15.38 -2.33
C LEU A 246 -3.63 16.72 -3.04
N ASP A 247 -4.75 17.38 -2.74
CA ASP A 247 -5.06 18.68 -3.30
C ASP A 247 -4.14 19.80 -2.78
N GLN A 248 -3.78 19.77 -1.49
CA GLN A 248 -2.86 20.76 -0.90
C GLN A 248 -1.45 20.71 -1.50
N LYS A 249 -0.96 19.52 -1.86
CA LYS A 249 0.37 19.36 -2.47
C LYS A 249 0.45 19.88 -3.91
N GLY A 250 -0.62 20.45 -4.46
CA GLY A 250 -0.65 20.92 -5.85
C GLY A 250 -0.50 19.80 -6.87
N CYS A 251 -0.63 18.52 -6.46
CA CYS A 251 -0.65 17.39 -7.39
C CYS A 251 -1.84 17.48 -8.38
N CYS A 252 -2.79 18.37 -8.11
CA CYS A 252 -3.97 18.67 -8.94
C CYS A 252 -3.99 20.10 -9.52
N ARG A 253 -2.90 20.88 -9.44
CA ARG A 253 -2.80 22.23 -10.04
C ARG A 253 -1.53 22.39 -10.86
N GLN A 254 -1.44 21.67 -11.97
CA GLN A 254 -0.64 22.04 -13.15
C GLN A 254 -1.05 21.20 -14.36
#